data_AF-A0A920UT51-F1
#
_entry.id   AF-A0A920UT51-F1
#
_cell.length_a   1.000
_cell.length_b   1.000
_cell.length_c   1.000
_cell.angle_alpha   90.00
_cell.angle_beta   90.00
_cell.angle_gamma   90.00
#
_symmetry.space_group_name_H-M   'P 1'
#
loop_
_entity.id
_entity.type
_entity.pdbx_description
1 polymer ?
#
loop_
_entity_poly.entity_id
_entity_poly.type
_entity_poly.pdbx_seq_one_letter_code
_entity_poly.pdbx_strand_id
1 'polypeptide(L)' 'MPTAIVGVGDPDLVGPLVTKLKSELNESALVTHSLPMFCEIQSVGAGKDLALAHLAESLGVDQTSVIAVGDGKGINL' A
#
# COMPACT_ATOMS: atom_id res chain seq x y z
N MET A 1 9.13 0.41 -15.66
CA MET A 1 9.28 0.95 -14.29
C MET A 1 8.80 -0.09 -13.30
N PRO A 2 9.45 -0.26 -12.14
CA PRO A 2 8.98 -1.21 -11.13
C PRO A 2 7.63 -0.77 -10.54
N THR A 3 6.73 -1.73 -10.33
CA THR A 3 5.41 -1.50 -9.72
C THR A 3 5.50 -1.28 -8.20
N ALA A 4 6.53 -1.86 -7.57
CA ALA A 4 6.85 -1.68 -6.16
C ALA A 4 8.35 -1.92 -5.93
N ILE A 5 8.90 -1.27 -4.91
CA ILE A 5 10.23 -1.58 -4.34
C ILE A 5 10.00 -2.02 -2.90
N VAL A 6 10.61 -3.13 -2.49
CA VAL A 6 10.48 -3.67 -1.14
C VAL A 6 11.87 -3.86 -0.55
N GLY A 7 12.16 -3.14 0.53
CA GLY A 7 13.30 -3.38 1.40
C GLY A 7 12.91 -4.36 2.51
N VAL A 8 13.84 -5.24 2.89
CA VAL A 8 13.66 -6.22 3.97
C VAL A 8 14.79 -6.06 4.98
N GLY A 9 14.46 -5.97 6.27
CA GLY A 9 15.48 -5.77 7.30
C GLY A 9 14.96 -5.97 8.73
N ASP A 10 15.82 -5.62 9.69
CA ASP A 10 15.49 -5.63 11.12
C ASP A 10 14.31 -4.67 11.40
N PRO A 11 13.22 -5.13 12.05
CA PRO A 11 12.10 -4.27 12.44
C PRO A 11 12.50 -2.98 13.16
N ASP A 12 13.54 -3.03 14.00
CA ASP A 12 14.02 -1.87 14.77
C ASP A 12 14.66 -0.80 13.87
N LEU A 13 15.12 -1.19 12.68
CA LEU A 13 15.64 -0.28 11.65
C LEU A 13 14.56 0.14 10.65
N VAL A 14 13.64 -0.77 10.31
CA VAL A 14 12.62 -0.57 9.28
C VAL A 14 11.58 0.47 9.70
N GLY A 15 11.08 0.44 10.94
CA GLY A 15 10.09 1.41 11.41
C GLY A 15 10.56 2.87 11.29
N PRO A 16 11.74 3.21 11.81
CA PRO A 16 12.35 4.54 11.63
C PRO A 16 12.60 4.88 10.16
N LEU A 17 13.04 3.92 9.34
CA LEU A 17 13.27 4.12 7.91
C LEU A 17 11.97 4.47 7.16
N VAL A 18 10.87 3.76 7.42
CA VAL A 18 9.54 4.05 6.84
C VAL A 18 9.12 5.47 7.20
N THR A 19 9.31 5.89 8.46
CA THR A 19 8.97 7.25 8.91
C THR A 19 9.81 8.31 8.19
N LYS A 20 11.11 8.07 8.07
CA LYS A 20 12.03 8.95 7.34
C LYS A 20 11.65 9.06 5.87
N LEU A 21 11.44 7.94 5.19
CA LEU A 21 11.11 7.92 3.77
C LEU A 21 9.73 8.51 3.47
N LYS A 22 8.74 8.35 4.36
CA LYS A 22 7.47 9.07 4.26
C LYS A 22 7.68 10.58 4.23
N SER A 23 8.58 11.09 5.08
CA SER A 23 8.90 12.53 5.10
C SER A 23 9.69 12.97 3.87
N GLU A 24 10.64 12.16 3.40
CA GLU A 24 11.52 12.53 2.26
C GLU A 24 10.80 12.42 0.91
N LEU A 25 9.93 11.41 0.75
CA LEU A 25 9.21 11.16 -0.50
C LEU A 25 7.85 11.86 -0.53
N ASN A 26 7.26 12.18 0.63
CA ASN A 26 6.00 12.92 0.75
C ASN A 26 4.94 12.44 -0.28
N GLU A 27 4.43 13.34 -1.12
CA GLU A 27 3.41 13.07 -2.14
C GLU A 27 3.95 12.43 -3.44
N SER A 28 5.24 12.11 -3.51
CA SER A 28 5.84 11.50 -4.71
C SER A 28 5.75 9.97 -4.73
N ALA A 29 5.53 9.34 -3.58
CA ALA A 29 5.40 7.88 -3.46
C ALA A 29 4.59 7.48 -2.22
N LEU A 30 3.88 6.36 -2.32
CA LEU A 30 3.33 5.69 -1.16
C LEU A 30 4.44 4.92 -0.45
N VAL A 31 4.72 5.26 0.81
CA VAL A 31 5.65 4.53 1.66
C VAL A 31 4.88 3.85 2.78
N THR A 32 5.00 2.53 2.92
CA THR A 32 4.24 1.75 3.90
C THR A 32 5.02 0.53 4.39
N HIS A 33 4.42 -0.22 5.32
CA HIS A 33 4.89 -1.53 5.72
C HIS A 33 3.70 -2.43 6.08
N SER A 34 3.61 -3.57 5.42
CA SER A 34 2.62 -4.60 5.72
C SER A 34 3.04 -5.51 6.89
N LEU A 35 4.36 -5.72 7.05
CA LEU A 35 4.98 -6.45 8.14
C LEU A 35 6.14 -5.63 8.75
N PRO A 36 6.54 -5.90 10.01
CA PRO A 36 7.58 -5.11 10.68
C PRO A 36 8.93 -5.08 9.95
N MET A 37 9.29 -6.14 9.23
CA MET A 37 10.55 -6.24 8.49
C MET A 37 10.51 -5.60 7.10
N PHE A 38 9.36 -5.11 6.61
CA PHE A 38 9.22 -4.60 5.26
C PHE A 38 9.19 -3.08 5.20
N CYS A 39 9.88 -2.49 4.23
CA CYS A 39 9.70 -1.11 3.83
C CYS A 39 9.28 -1.11 2.36
N GLU A 40 8.04 -0.74 2.09
CA GLU A 40 7.41 -0.81 0.77
C GLU A 40 7.28 0.61 0.20
N ILE A 41 7.79 0.82 -1.02
CA ILE A 41 7.66 2.06 -1.77
C ILE A 41 6.92 1.77 -3.07
N GLN A 42 5.82 2.49 -3.31
CA GLN A 42 4.91 2.26 -4.44
C GLN A 42 4.43 3.59 -5.04
N SER A 43 3.69 3.52 -6.15
CA SER A 43 3.04 4.70 -6.72
C SER A 43 2.02 5.30 -5.74
N VAL A 44 1.80 6.60 -5.81
CA VAL A 44 0.83 7.34 -4.95
C VAL A 44 -0.59 6.76 -5.03
N GLY A 45 -0.98 6.20 -6.17
CA GLY A 45 -2.29 5.56 -6.38
C GLY A 45 -2.33 4.06 -6.07
N ALA A 46 -1.30 3.50 -5.45
CA ALA A 46 -1.31 2.10 -5.03
C ALA A 46 -2.20 1.91 -3.79
N GLY A 47 -3.01 0.85 -3.78
CA GLY A 47 -3.93 0.56 -2.69
C GLY A 47 -4.94 -0.50 -3.10
N LYS A 48 -5.42 -1.31 -2.15
CA LYS A 48 -6.42 -2.34 -2.47
C LYS A 48 -7.80 -1.73 -2.68
N ASP A 49 -8.11 -0.69 -1.90
CA ASP A 49 -9.27 0.18 -2.07
C ASP A 49 -9.40 0.73 -3.49
N LEU A 50 -8.37 1.44 -3.97
CA LEU A 50 -8.34 2.07 -5.29
C LEU A 50 -8.36 1.03 -6.41
N ALA A 51 -7.64 -0.08 -6.23
CA ALA A 51 -7.65 -1.18 -7.19
C ALA A 51 -9.02 -1.85 -7.29
N LEU A 52 -9.69 -2.07 -6.15
CA LEU A 52 -11.03 -2.66 -6.11
C LEU A 52 -12.08 -1.71 -6.69
N ALA A 53 -11.98 -0.41 -6.41
CA ALA A 53 -12.82 0.61 -7.03
C ALA A 53 -12.70 0.62 -8.55
N HIS A 54 -11.47 0.64 -9.05
CA HIS A 54 -11.21 0.61 -10.50
C HIS A 54 -11.69 -0.70 -11.14
N LEU A 55 -11.51 -1.84 -10.47
CA LEU A 55 -11.99 -3.13 -10.96
C LEU A 55 -13.52 -3.18 -11.03
N ALA A 56 -14.21 -2.74 -9.97
CA ALA A 56 -15.68 -2.73 -9.92
C ALA A 56 -16.26 -1.87 -11.06
N GLU A 57 -15.69 -0.67 -11.27
CA GLU A 57 -16.06 0.21 -12.38
C GLU A 57 -15.86 -0.48 -13.74
N SER A 58 -14.71 -1.11 -13.96
CA SER A 58 -14.39 -1.78 -15.23
C SER A 58 -15.33 -2.95 -15.56
N LEU A 59 -15.93 -3.56 -14.55
CA LEU A 59 -16.86 -4.68 -14.67
C LEU A 59 -18.33 -4.25 -14.63
N GLY A 60 -18.62 -2.96 -14.42
CA GLY A 60 -19.99 -2.47 -14.23
C GLY A 60 -20.66 -2.99 -12.95
N VAL A 61 -19.86 -3.33 -11.93
CA VAL A 61 -20.34 -3.79 -10.63
C VAL A 61 -20.54 -2.59 -9.71
N ASP A 62 -21.73 -2.45 -9.15
CA ASP A 62 -22.00 -1.43 -8.14
C ASP A 62 -21.18 -1.73 -6.87
N GLN A 63 -20.43 -0.75 -6.39
CA GLN A 63 -19.69 -0.80 -5.13
C GLN A 63 -20.55 -1.26 -3.95
N THR A 64 -21.85 -0.93 -3.93
CA THR A 64 -22.78 -1.35 -2.87
C THR A 64 -23.03 -2.87 -2.85
N SER A 65 -22.68 -3.57 -3.94
CA SER A 65 -22.80 -5.03 -4.06
C SER A 65 -21.48 -5.77 -3.75
N VAL A 66 -20.42 -5.05 -3.39
CA VAL A 66 -19.09 -5.61 -3.13
C VAL A 66 -18.92 -5.92 -1.64
N ILE A 67 -18.41 -7.11 -1.33
CA ILE A 67 -17.97 -7.48 0.02
C ILE A 67 -16.47 -7.76 -0.03
N ALA A 68 -15.69 -7.02 0.76
CA ALA A 68 -14.27 -7.27 0.97
C ALA A 68 -14.06 -8.00 2.32
N VAL A 69 -13.21 -9.02 2.34
CA VAL A 69 -12.87 -9.80 3.54
C VAL A 69 -11.35 -9.81 3.71
N GLY A 70 -10.87 -9.53 4.92
CA GLY A 70 -9.44 -9.46 5.23
C GLY A 70 -9.14 -9.76 6.70
N ASP A 71 -7.87 -10.02 7.00
CA ASP A 71 -7.36 -10.51 8.29
C ASP A 71 -6.33 -9.56 8.94
N GLY A 72 -5.99 -8.46 8.28
CA GLY A 72 -4.99 -7.53 8.77
C GLY A 72 -5.02 -6.20 8.04
N LYS A 73 -4.14 -5.28 8.46
CA LYS A 73 -4.13 -3.91 7.96
C LYS A 73 -3.94 -3.86 6.44
N GLY A 74 -3.00 -4.67 5.91
CA GLY A 74 -2.62 -4.64 4.50
C GLY A 74 -2.28 -3.23 3.99
N ILE A 75 -1.87 -3.09 2.74
CA ILE A 75 -1.88 -1.76 2.09
C ILE A 75 -3.36 -1.39 1.91
N ASN A 76 -3.77 -0.33 2.61
CA ASN A 76 -5.10 0.27 2.78
C ASN A 76 -6.26 -0.39 1.99
N LEU A 77 -7.27 -0.82 2.74
CA LEU A 77 -8.68 -0.92 2.32
C LEU A 77 -9.44 0.27 2.93
#